data_AF-A0A3B8KTA1-F1
#
_entry.id   AF-A0A3B8KTA1-F1
#
_cell.length_a   1.000
_cell.length_b   1.000
_cell.length_c   1.000
_cell.angle_alpha   90.00
_cell.angle_beta   90.00
_cell.angle_gamma   90.00
#
_symmetry.space_group_name_H-M   'P 1'
#
loop_
_entity.id
_entity.type
_entity.pdbx_description
1 polymer ?
#
loop_
_entity_poly.entity_id
_entity_poly.type
_entity_poly.pdbx_seq_one_letter_code
_entity_poly.pdbx_strand_id
1 'polypeptide(L)'
;MFLSRRGKIAVYGERNRRIKVNVTPGEQNAGKHVANFVQCVRTGDTPNGDIELGHLTTSLCHLGNVATRLGRSFQFDPKTEQAVGDPEANALMSRPYRDHWGKPKEA
;
A
#
# COMPACT_ATOMS: atom_id res chain seq x y z
N MET A 1 -12.85 2.84 3.96
CA MET A 1 -12.04 2.65 5.19
C MET A 1 -12.23 1.23 5.72
N PHE A 2 -11.14 0.53 6.02
CA PHE A 2 -11.17 -0.78 6.68
C PHE A 2 -10.99 -0.59 8.18
N LEU A 3 -11.90 -1.15 8.98
CA LEU A 3 -11.77 -1.17 10.43
C LEU A 3 -11.71 -2.62 10.90
N SER A 4 -10.60 -3.01 11.51
CA SER A 4 -10.42 -4.33 12.12
C SER A 4 -10.25 -4.17 13.63
N ARG A 5 -11.12 -4.81 14.42
CA ARG A 5 -10.96 -4.94 15.88
C ARG A 5 -11.35 -6.36 16.27
N ARG A 6 -10.38 -7.13 16.80
CA ARG A 6 -10.55 -8.48 17.38
C ARG A 6 -11.63 -9.32 16.68
N GLY A 7 -11.31 -9.85 15.50
CA GLY A 7 -12.19 -10.78 14.77
C GLY A 7 -13.38 -10.16 14.04
N LYS A 8 -13.54 -8.82 14.10
CA LYS A 8 -14.57 -8.11 13.32
C LYS A 8 -13.91 -7.23 12.27
N ILE A 9 -14.16 -7.56 11.00
CA ILE A 9 -13.80 -6.73 9.84
C ILE A 9 -15.05 -5.96 9.41
N ALA A 10 -14.94 -4.64 9.34
CA ALA A 10 -15.96 -3.77 8.77
C ALA A 10 -15.37 -2.97 7.60
N VAL A 11 -16.08 -2.98 6.48
CA VAL A 11 -15.73 -2.22 5.28
C VAL A 11 -16.72 -1.08 5.13
N TYR A 12 -16.20 0.13 4.99
CA TYR A 12 -16.99 1.33 4.76
C TYR A 12 -16.63 1.94 3.40
N GLY A 13 -17.65 2.15 2.58
CA GLY A 13 -17.58 2.88 1.32
C GLY A 13 -17.83 4.38 1.50
N GLU A 14 -18.32 5.03 0.46
CA GLU A 14 -18.62 6.46 0.48
C GLU A 14 -19.57 6.87 1.61
N ARG A 15 -19.35 8.08 2.14
CA ARG A 15 -20.17 8.67 3.22
C ARG A 15 -20.34 7.76 4.43
N ASN A 16 -19.28 7.01 4.79
CA ASN A 16 -19.29 6.04 5.89
C ASN A 16 -20.37 4.95 5.77
N ARG A 17 -20.81 4.62 4.55
CA ARG A 17 -21.77 3.55 4.34
C ARG A 17 -21.12 2.19 4.54
N ARG A 18 -21.65 1.39 5.46
CA ARG A 18 -21.15 0.02 5.69
C ARG A 18 -21.47 -0.87 4.49
N ILE A 19 -20.45 -1.55 3.98
CA ILE A 19 -20.56 -2.55 2.92
C ILE A 19 -20.54 -3.93 3.60
N LYS A 20 -21.53 -4.76 3.30
CA LYS A 20 -21.56 -6.14 3.77
C LYS A 20 -20.54 -6.93 2.94
N VAL A 21 -19.49 -7.40 3.61
CA VAL A 21 -18.49 -8.29 3.01
C VAL A 21 -18.54 -9.64 3.70
N ASN A 22 -18.37 -10.71 2.93
CA ASN A 22 -18.27 -12.05 3.47
C ASN A 22 -16.79 -12.41 3.57
N VAL A 23 -16.17 -12.07 4.70
CA VAL A 23 -14.75 -12.34 4.97
C VAL A 23 -14.65 -13.30 6.12
N THR A 24 -14.11 -14.48 5.86
CA THR A 24 -13.72 -15.43 6.91
C THR A 24 -12.29 -15.10 7.34
N PRO A 25 -12.05 -14.66 8.58
CA PRO A 25 -10.69 -14.39 9.04
C PRO A 25 -9.90 -15.70 9.07
N GLY A 26 -8.76 -15.73 8.37
CA GLY A 26 -7.76 -16.77 8.51
C GLY A 26 -6.69 -16.36 9.52
N GLU A 27 -6.07 -17.35 10.17
CA GLU A 27 -4.87 -17.11 10.97
C GLU A 27 -3.70 -16.70 10.07
N GLN A 28 -2.87 -15.77 10.54
CA GLN A 28 -1.60 -15.50 9.88
C GLN A 28 -0.70 -16.72 10.01
N ASN A 29 -0.19 -17.22 8.88
CA ASN A 29 0.68 -18.38 8.86
C ASN A 29 2.06 -18.01 8.29
N ALA A 30 2.94 -17.54 9.16
CA ALA A 30 4.29 -17.14 8.81
C ALA A 30 5.09 -18.32 8.19
N GLY A 31 4.90 -19.53 8.70
CA GLY A 31 5.59 -20.72 8.19
C GLY A 31 5.29 -21.01 6.71
N LYS A 32 4.01 -20.90 6.31
CA LYS A 32 3.61 -21.06 4.90
C LYS A 32 4.18 -19.95 4.01
N HIS A 33 4.21 -18.71 4.50
CA HIS A 33 4.77 -17.58 3.74
C HIS A 33 6.27 -17.76 3.46
N VAL A 34 7.05 -18.14 4.48
CA VAL A 34 8.50 -18.40 4.33
C VAL A 34 8.74 -19.59 3.41
N ALA A 35 7.98 -20.68 3.57
CA ALA A 35 8.11 -21.86 2.71
C ALA A 35 7.83 -21.53 1.23
N ASN A 36 6.80 -20.73 0.94
CA ASN A 36 6.51 -20.26 -0.41
C ASN A 36 7.68 -19.44 -0.99
N PHE A 37 8.20 -18.46 -0.24
CA PHE A 37 9.34 -17.67 -0.70
C PHE A 37 10.56 -18.53 -1.04
N VAL A 38 10.96 -19.45 -0.14
CA VAL A 38 12.11 -20.33 -0.37
C VAL A 38 11.88 -21.25 -1.57
N GLN A 39 10.66 -21.73 -1.78
CA GLN A 39 10.32 -22.54 -2.95
C GLN A 39 10.51 -21.73 -4.24
N CYS A 40 9.94 -20.52 -4.30
CA CYS A 40 10.07 -19.61 -5.45
C CYS A 40 11.53 -19.28 -5.78
N VAL A 41 12.39 -19.08 -4.77
CA VAL A 41 13.83 -18.88 -4.98
C VAL A 41 14.49 -20.10 -5.65
N ARG A 42 14.03 -21.32 -5.34
CA ARG A 42 14.58 -22.56 -5.91
C ARG A 42 14.06 -22.84 -7.32
N THR A 43 12.81 -22.51 -7.61
CA THR A 43 12.16 -22.83 -8.88
C THR A 43 12.18 -21.70 -9.90
N GLY A 44 12.39 -20.46 -9.44
CA GLY A 44 12.21 -19.26 -10.26
C GLY A 44 10.75 -18.80 -10.38
N ASP A 45 9.83 -19.36 -9.59
CA ASP A 45 8.42 -18.97 -9.59
C ASP A 45 8.19 -17.61 -8.89
N THR A 46 7.04 -16.98 -9.15
CA THR A 46 6.61 -15.76 -8.46
C THR A 46 6.02 -16.07 -7.07
N PRO A 47 6.46 -15.40 -5.99
CA PRO A 47 5.87 -15.55 -4.66
C PRO A 47 4.41 -15.08 -4.61
N ASN A 48 3.62 -15.63 -3.68
CA ASN A 48 2.23 -15.18 -3.44
C ASN A 48 2.14 -13.70 -3.02
N GLY A 49 3.23 -13.17 -2.45
CA GLY A 49 3.39 -11.75 -2.13
C GLY A 49 4.65 -11.22 -2.81
N ASP A 50 4.54 -11.00 -4.12
CA ASP A 50 5.63 -10.43 -4.91
C ASP A 50 5.87 -8.94 -4.61
N ILE A 51 6.86 -8.38 -5.29
CA ILE A 51 7.29 -7.00 -5.09
C ILE A 51 6.24 -5.98 -5.54
N GLU A 52 5.48 -6.27 -6.59
CA GLU A 52 4.45 -5.36 -7.11
C GLU A 52 3.29 -5.26 -6.11
N LEU A 53 2.82 -6.40 -5.59
CA LEU A 53 1.82 -6.41 -4.53
C LEU A 53 2.32 -5.70 -3.27
N GLY A 54 3.59 -5.90 -2.91
CA GLY A 54 4.25 -5.21 -1.81
C GLY A 54 4.26 -3.69 -1.98
N HIS A 55 4.61 -3.21 -3.17
CA HIS A 55 4.58 -1.79 -3.54
C HIS A 55 3.17 -1.22 -3.44
N LEU A 56 2.19 -1.83 -4.10
CA LEU A 56 0.80 -1.34 -4.14
C LEU A 56 0.17 -1.25 -2.73
N THR A 57 0.37 -2.28 -1.91
CA THR A 57 -0.18 -2.31 -0.54
C THR A 57 0.48 -1.25 0.35
N THR A 58 1.79 -1.07 0.23
CA THR A 58 2.55 -0.07 1.00
C THR A 58 2.19 1.36 0.57
N SER A 59 2.02 1.59 -0.74
CA SER A 59 1.60 2.88 -1.30
C SER A 59 0.27 3.35 -0.72
N LEU A 60 -0.72 2.47 -0.54
CA LEU A 60 -1.99 2.83 0.10
C LEU A 60 -1.82 3.36 1.52
N CYS A 61 -0.92 2.77 2.32
CA CYS A 61 -0.61 3.27 3.66
C CYS A 61 0.03 4.67 3.62
N HIS A 62 0.94 4.90 2.68
CA HIS A 62 1.57 6.21 2.50
C HIS A 62 0.58 7.28 2.03
N LEU A 63 -0.28 6.98 1.06
CA LEU A 63 -1.32 7.90 0.59
C LEU A 63 -2.30 8.28 1.70
N GLY A 64 -2.65 7.33 2.58
CA GLY A 64 -3.45 7.61 3.77
C GLY A 64 -2.76 8.58 4.75
N ASN A 65 -1.45 8.42 4.94
CA ASN A 65 -0.66 9.35 5.75
C ASN A 65 -0.55 10.74 5.11
N VAL A 66 -0.39 10.81 3.78
CA VAL A 66 -0.38 12.09 3.03
C VAL A 66 -1.71 12.82 3.21
N ALA A 67 -2.84 12.13 3.00
CA ALA A 67 -4.18 12.72 3.18
C ALA A 67 -4.39 13.22 4.62
N THR A 68 -3.89 12.48 5.60
CA THR A 68 -3.94 12.87 7.02
C THR A 68 -3.13 14.13 7.29
N ARG A 69 -1.90 14.24 6.73
CA ARG A 69 -1.04 15.42 6.89
C ARG A 69 -1.62 16.66 6.22
N LEU A 70 -2.24 16.50 5.05
CA LEU A 70 -2.91 17.59 4.34
C LEU A 70 -4.24 18.00 4.98
N GLY A 71 -4.84 17.13 5.80
CA GLY A 71 -6.18 17.35 6.36
C GLY A 71 -7.31 17.28 5.32
N ARG A 72 -7.05 16.74 4.12
CA ARG A 72 -7.99 16.64 3.00
C ARG A 72 -7.72 15.40 2.15
N SER A 73 -8.73 14.93 1.44
CA SER A 73 -8.55 13.95 0.37
C SER A 73 -8.00 14.62 -0.89
N PHE A 74 -7.31 13.84 -1.72
CA PHE A 74 -6.81 14.25 -3.04
C PHE A 74 -7.03 13.11 -4.05
N GLN A 75 -6.98 13.44 -5.34
CA GLN A 75 -7.09 12.46 -6.42
C GLN A 75 -5.71 11.92 -6.76
N PHE A 76 -5.58 10.60 -6.86
CA PHE A 76 -4.33 9.92 -7.19
C PHE A 76 -4.50 9.13 -8.48
N ASP A 77 -3.61 9.32 -9.44
CA ASP A 77 -3.56 8.52 -10.65
C ASP A 77 -2.61 7.34 -10.44
N PRO A 78 -3.13 6.09 -10.34
CA PRO A 78 -2.29 4.92 -10.10
C PRO A 78 -1.41 4.54 -11.30
N LYS A 79 -1.65 5.11 -12.50
CA LYS A 79 -0.81 4.84 -13.68
C LYS A 79 0.48 5.65 -13.67
N THR A 80 0.38 6.90 -13.24
CA THR A 80 1.52 7.82 -13.15
C THR A 80 2.11 7.90 -11.74
N GLU A 81 1.41 7.34 -10.76
CA GLU A 81 1.73 7.40 -9.33
C GLU A 81 1.85 8.84 -8.79
N GLN A 82 1.00 9.74 -9.29
CA GLN A 82 0.99 11.15 -8.92
C GLN A 82 -0.39 11.59 -8.42
N ALA A 83 -0.40 12.59 -7.54
CA ALA A 83 -1.60 13.35 -7.25
C ALA A 83 -1.96 14.29 -8.42
N VAL A 84 -3.21 14.21 -8.87
CA VAL A 84 -3.71 14.93 -10.04
C VAL A 84 -3.90 16.41 -9.71
N GLY A 85 -3.07 17.28 -10.30
CA GLY A 85 -3.17 18.73 -10.11
C GLY A 85 -2.84 19.21 -8.70
N ASP A 86 -2.12 18.42 -7.90
CA ASP A 86 -1.88 18.69 -6.48
C ASP A 86 -0.38 18.65 -6.14
N PRO A 87 0.35 19.75 -6.40
CA PRO A 87 1.80 19.80 -6.18
C PRO A 87 2.17 19.69 -4.69
N GLU A 88 1.29 20.11 -3.79
CA GLU A 88 1.48 19.99 -2.34
C GLU A 88 1.46 18.52 -1.90
N ALA A 89 0.51 17.73 -2.41
CA ALA A 89 0.47 16.29 -2.16
C ALA A 89 1.70 15.58 -2.76
N ASN A 90 2.08 15.90 -3.99
CA ASN A 90 3.26 15.31 -4.65
C ASN A 90 4.57 15.60 -3.90
N ALA A 91 4.71 16.79 -3.32
CA ALA A 91 5.87 17.14 -2.50
C ALA A 91 6.01 16.29 -1.21
N LEU A 92 4.92 15.63 -0.77
CA LEU A 92 4.94 14.72 0.39
C LEU A 92 5.22 13.26 0.01
N MET A 93 5.18 12.91 -1.27
CA MET A 93 5.41 11.55 -1.77
C MET A 93 6.89 11.24 -1.98
N SER A 94 7.72 12.27 -2.17
CA SER A 94 9.17 12.12 -2.31
C SER A 94 9.91 12.94 -1.26
N ARG A 95 11.22 12.71 -1.13
CA ARG A 95 12.11 13.50 -0.27
C ARG A 95 13.33 13.89 -1.09
N PRO A 96 13.86 15.11 -0.91
CA PRO A 96 15.14 15.46 -1.49
C PRO A 96 16.21 14.51 -0.96
N TYR A 97 16.90 13.81 -1.87
CA TYR A 97 18.05 12.98 -1.53
C TYR A 97 19.19 13.87 -1.02
N ARG A 98 19.96 13.38 -0.05
CA ARG A 98 21.18 14.07 0.42
C ARG A 98 22.31 13.81 -0.58
N ASP A 99 23.19 14.80 -0.79
CA ASP A 99 24.21 14.79 -1.86
C ASP A 99 25.19 13.61 -1.86
N HIS A 100 25.45 12.99 -0.71
CA HIS A 100 26.38 11.84 -0.59
C HIS A 100 25.72 10.48 -0.86
N TRP A 101 24.41 10.44 -1.12
CA TRP A 101 23.74 9.20 -1.51
C TRP A 101 23.66 9.09 -3.03
N GLY A 102 23.93 7.89 -3.56
CA GLY A 102 23.59 7.58 -4.94
C GLY A 102 22.08 7.72 -5.13
N LYS A 103 21.66 8.62 -6.01
CA LYS A 103 20.25 8.76 -6.42
C LYS A 103 20.00 8.05 -7.74
N PRO A 104 18.82 7.44 -7.95
CA PRO A 104 18.40 7.01 -9.28
C PRO A 104 18.47 8.20 -10.24
N LYS A 105 18.93 7.97 -11.47
CA LYS A 105 19.15 9.06 -12.45
C LYS A 105 17.85 9.72 -12.92
N GLU A 106 16.70 9.13 -12.63
CA GLU A 106 15.38 9.48 -13.16
C GLU A 106 14.28 9.51 -12.07
N ALA A 107 14.61 9.99 -10.86
CA ALA A 107 13.63 10.18 -9.78
C ALA A 107 12.95 11.55 -9.82
#